data_AF-A0A8J5EKE1-F1
#
_entry.id   AF-A0A8J5EKE1-F1
#
_cell.length_a   1.000
_cell.length_b   1.000
_cell.length_c   1.000
_cell.angle_alpha   90.00
_cell.angle_beta   90.00
_cell.angle_gamma   90.00
#
_symmetry.space_group_name_H-M   'P 1'
#
loop_
_entity.id
_entity.type
_entity.pdbx_description
1 polymer ?
#
loop_
_entity_poly.entity_id
_entity_poly.type
_entity_poly.pdbx_seq_one_letter_code
_entity_poly.pdbx_strand_id
1 'polypeptide(L)'
;MTLIRSAAAVCGNIVFHHGGLALKDDELCYTDDVYLYDLKTAAWTFLSKEEPYRASKQHSIGLRAEHTAIPLNHELVLVFGGRSPKTASEFSSLTQYYVFDLSKRVWIEREELKEYSNIPKKLGSLYIGDSGEYGIYHGIEKSKVDRTVLRMANRTITGPNQKSESLVNGLYSLYKEGKCTDFTISGLDSGGDMIVEERQEGDEKPKTVSLSAHTAVLYARWKYFANLYDSGMQESSTKTLHIEEPFPWVKALVHYLYTDSIEELDLETVAGVMILAHIYDLPDLEDICTSKICNSAAYSTHQQVLFWYRGYVAENQLVQQKFARLCFESRDKVSKVQAFQDLERVGLLSTLCADMFALSVQ
;
A
#
# COMPACT_ATOMS: atom_id res chain seq x y z
N MET A 1 -24.84 14.90 25.69
CA MET A 1 -23.47 15.11 26.19
C MET A 1 -22.57 15.23 24.98
N THR A 2 -21.94 16.38 24.77
CA THR A 2 -21.04 16.57 23.62
C THR A 2 -19.64 16.15 24.05
N LEU A 3 -19.15 15.04 23.49
CA LEU A 3 -17.76 14.62 23.64
C LEU A 3 -16.96 15.18 22.46
N ILE A 4 -15.83 15.81 22.73
CA ILE A 4 -14.87 16.25 21.71
C ILE A 4 -13.50 15.61 21.97
N ARG A 5 -12.71 15.44 20.92
CA ARG A 5 -11.33 14.92 21.01
C ARG A 5 -11.24 13.55 21.69
N SER A 6 -12.29 12.75 21.55
CA SER A 6 -12.33 11.34 21.92
C SER A 6 -11.73 10.47 20.82
N ALA A 7 -11.60 9.18 21.09
CA ALA A 7 -11.27 8.20 20.06
C ALA A 7 -12.41 7.20 19.90
N ALA A 8 -12.65 6.78 18.66
CA ALA A 8 -13.64 5.78 18.32
C ALA A 8 -13.05 4.72 17.39
N ALA A 9 -13.51 3.47 17.54
CA ALA A 9 -13.11 2.32 16.73
C ALA A 9 -14.35 1.50 16.38
N VAL A 10 -14.46 1.07 15.13
CA VAL A 10 -15.54 0.16 14.69
C VAL A 10 -15.01 -1.27 14.73
N CYS A 11 -15.63 -2.13 15.53
CA CYS A 11 -15.20 -3.50 15.78
C CYS A 11 -16.40 -4.43 15.58
N GLY A 12 -16.46 -5.08 14.42
CA GLY A 12 -17.64 -5.87 14.03
C GLY A 12 -18.89 -4.99 14.01
N ASN A 13 -19.88 -5.29 14.86
CA ASN A 13 -21.11 -4.51 14.98
C ASN A 13 -21.09 -3.45 16.09
N ILE A 14 -19.96 -3.28 16.79
CA ILE A 14 -19.86 -2.34 17.91
C ILE A 14 -18.97 -1.17 17.51
N VAL A 15 -19.47 0.05 17.69
CA VAL A 15 -18.63 1.26 17.74
C VAL A 15 -18.19 1.45 19.17
N PHE A 16 -16.92 1.19 19.42
CA PHE A 16 -16.24 1.52 20.67
C PHE A 16 -15.89 3.00 20.69
N HIS A 17 -16.12 3.66 21.81
CA HIS A 17 -15.78 5.06 21.99
C HIS A 17 -15.24 5.28 23.41
N HIS A 18 -14.06 5.91 23.51
CA HIS A 18 -13.41 6.11 24.80
C HIS A 18 -12.83 7.51 24.95
N GLY A 19 -12.86 7.98 26.20
CA GLY A 19 -12.22 9.22 26.65
C GLY A 19 -12.66 10.46 25.87
N GLY A 20 -11.89 11.54 25.98
CA GLY A 20 -12.17 12.83 25.35
C GLY A 20 -12.39 13.93 26.38
N LEU A 21 -12.92 15.05 25.90
CA LEU A 21 -13.38 16.17 26.72
C LEU A 21 -14.90 16.21 26.69
N ALA A 22 -15.52 16.19 27.86
CA ALA A 22 -16.95 16.37 28.04
C ALA A 22 -17.20 17.76 28.62
N LEU A 23 -18.21 18.46 28.12
CA LEU A 23 -18.68 19.70 28.72
C LEU A 23 -19.45 19.37 30.01
N LYS A 24 -18.97 19.87 31.16
CA LYS A 24 -19.60 19.72 32.46
C LYS A 24 -19.54 21.05 33.18
N ASP A 25 -20.70 21.58 33.58
CA ASP A 25 -20.82 22.86 34.29
C ASP A 25 -20.08 24.02 33.57
N ASP A 26 -20.25 24.11 32.25
CA ASP A 26 -19.58 25.04 31.34
C ASP A 26 -18.04 24.93 31.24
N GLU A 27 -17.44 23.89 31.83
CA GLU A 27 -16.02 23.58 31.71
C GLU A 27 -15.77 22.28 30.93
N LEU A 28 -14.72 22.27 30.10
CA LEU A 28 -14.28 21.06 29.39
C LEU A 28 -13.47 20.16 30.33
N CYS A 29 -14.08 19.05 30.74
CA CYS A 29 -13.47 18.07 31.63
C CYS A 29 -12.99 16.84 30.85
N TYR A 30 -11.78 16.35 31.14
CA TYR A 30 -11.35 15.05 30.61
C TYR A 30 -12.21 13.92 31.19
N THR A 31 -12.45 12.90 30.38
CA THR A 31 -13.16 11.69 30.79
C THR A 31 -12.36 10.41 30.49
N ASP A 32 -12.63 9.34 31.26
CA ASP A 32 -12.19 7.96 31.03
C ASP A 32 -13.37 7.03 30.70
N ASP A 33 -14.52 7.60 30.33
CA ASP A 33 -15.73 6.86 30.01
C ASP A 33 -15.53 5.95 28.79
N VAL A 34 -16.29 4.85 28.76
CA VAL A 34 -16.40 3.96 27.62
C VAL A 34 -17.87 3.85 27.22
N TYR A 35 -18.13 4.17 25.96
CA TYR A 35 -19.42 4.03 25.31
C TYR A 35 -19.30 2.99 24.22
N LEU A 36 -20.27 2.08 24.15
CA LEU A 36 -20.41 1.11 23.09
C LEU A 36 -21.71 1.40 22.36
N TYR A 37 -21.67 1.51 21.04
CA TYR A 37 -22.87 1.62 20.22
C TYR A 37 -23.01 0.40 19.34
N ASP A 38 -24.11 -0.31 19.48
CA ASP A 38 -24.41 -1.49 18.65
C ASP A 38 -25.10 -1.05 17.37
N LEU A 39 -24.43 -1.30 16.23
CA LEU A 39 -24.89 -0.96 14.88
C LEU A 39 -26.13 -1.78 14.45
N LYS A 40 -26.35 -2.97 15.02
CA LYS A 40 -27.51 -3.81 14.70
C LYS A 40 -28.73 -3.39 15.49
N THR A 41 -28.56 -3.15 16.78
CA THR A 41 -29.68 -2.80 17.67
C THR A 41 -29.91 -1.29 17.78
N ALA A 42 -29.01 -0.48 17.22
CA ALA A 42 -29.00 0.98 17.32
C ALA A 42 -29.03 1.47 18.78
N ALA A 43 -28.43 0.72 19.69
CA ALA A 43 -28.48 0.98 21.13
C ALA A 43 -27.11 1.40 21.69
N TRP A 44 -27.12 2.43 22.53
CA TRP A 44 -25.97 2.84 23.31
C TRP A 44 -25.90 2.07 24.62
N THR A 45 -24.73 1.51 24.91
CA THR A 45 -24.38 0.95 26.22
C THR A 45 -23.30 1.83 26.83
N PHE A 46 -23.61 2.43 27.96
CA PHE A 46 -22.62 3.12 28.78
C PHE A 46 -22.05 2.14 29.81
N LEU A 47 -20.74 1.96 29.81
CA LEU A 47 -20.08 1.14 30.82
C LEU A 47 -19.83 1.98 32.07
N SER A 48 -20.82 1.96 32.96
CA SER A 48 -20.74 2.64 34.25
C SER A 48 -19.72 1.96 35.17
N LYS A 49 -19.16 2.72 36.11
CA LYS A 49 -18.10 2.30 37.05
C LYS A 49 -18.48 1.15 38.00
N GLU A 50 -19.70 0.60 37.91
CA GLU A 50 -20.26 -0.27 38.96
C GLU A 50 -20.54 -1.73 38.58
N GLU A 51 -20.61 -2.17 37.30
CA GLU A 51 -20.54 -3.62 36.94
C GLU A 51 -20.69 -3.93 35.43
N PRO A 52 -19.93 -4.89 34.84
CA PRO A 52 -18.52 -5.14 35.07
C PRO A 52 -17.70 -4.08 34.32
N TYR A 53 -17.30 -3.04 35.06
CA TYR A 53 -16.23 -2.11 34.72
C TYR A 53 -15.63 -1.67 36.07
N ARG A 54 -14.43 -2.15 36.40
CA ARG A 54 -13.66 -2.01 37.68
C ARG A 54 -13.88 -3.03 38.82
N ALA A 55 -13.86 -4.34 38.56
CA ALA A 55 -13.78 -5.35 39.64
C ALA A 55 -12.44 -5.38 40.41
N SER A 56 -11.44 -4.57 40.05
CA SER A 56 -10.29 -4.31 40.93
C SER A 56 -9.78 -2.88 40.72
N LYS A 57 -9.15 -2.29 41.74
CA LYS A 57 -8.59 -0.92 41.77
C LYS A 57 -7.52 -0.62 40.68
N GLN A 58 -7.25 -1.57 39.77
CA GLN A 58 -6.21 -1.52 38.74
C GLN A 58 -6.71 -1.25 37.30
N HIS A 59 -8.02 -1.13 37.05
CA HIS A 59 -8.61 -1.24 35.69
C HIS A 59 -9.14 0.06 35.04
N SER A 60 -8.74 1.26 35.48
CA SER A 60 -8.92 2.48 34.67
C SER A 60 -7.61 2.86 34.03
N ILE A 61 -7.63 3.05 32.71
CA ILE A 61 -6.46 3.52 31.96
C ILE A 61 -6.23 5.02 32.15
N GLY A 62 -7.05 5.69 32.96
CA GLY A 62 -6.94 7.10 33.31
C GLY A 62 -7.57 8.04 32.29
N LEU A 63 -7.82 9.28 32.74
CA LEU A 63 -8.38 10.36 31.94
C LEU A 63 -7.51 10.64 30.71
N ARG A 64 -8.12 10.67 29.52
CA ARG A 64 -7.38 10.95 28.28
C ARG A 64 -8.24 11.59 27.20
N ALA A 65 -7.66 12.51 26.42
CA ALA A 65 -8.22 13.06 25.19
C ALA A 65 -7.13 13.10 24.10
N GLU A 66 -7.51 13.36 22.84
CA GLU A 66 -6.59 13.41 21.69
C GLU A 66 -5.76 12.12 21.52
N HIS A 67 -6.36 10.98 21.86
CA HIS A 67 -5.77 9.66 21.75
C HIS A 67 -6.34 8.93 20.52
N THR A 68 -5.85 7.73 20.26
CA THR A 68 -6.34 6.89 19.16
C THR A 68 -6.88 5.57 19.70
N ALA A 69 -7.95 5.08 19.08
CA ALA A 69 -8.57 3.79 19.36
C ALA A 69 -8.72 3.05 18.03
N ILE A 70 -8.20 1.83 17.93
CA ILE A 70 -8.18 1.05 16.68
C ILE A 70 -8.55 -0.41 16.96
N PRO A 71 -9.38 -1.03 16.09
CA PRO A 71 -9.68 -2.46 16.20
C PRO A 71 -8.41 -3.28 15.97
N LEU A 72 -8.11 -4.20 16.89
CA LEU A 72 -7.11 -5.26 16.67
C LEU A 72 -7.73 -6.47 15.97
N ASN A 73 -8.99 -6.76 16.29
CA ASN A 73 -9.82 -7.77 15.65
C ASN A 73 -11.30 -7.44 15.93
N HIS A 74 -12.20 -8.41 15.74
CA HIS A 74 -13.64 -8.21 15.98
C HIS A 74 -14.03 -8.02 17.46
N GLU A 75 -13.12 -8.30 18.40
CA GLU A 75 -13.39 -8.29 19.85
C GLU A 75 -12.45 -7.38 20.64
N LEU A 76 -11.31 -6.96 20.08
CA LEU A 76 -10.26 -6.24 20.79
C LEU A 76 -10.03 -4.85 20.19
N VAL A 77 -9.88 -3.86 21.06
CA VAL A 77 -9.57 -2.47 20.69
C VAL A 77 -8.28 -2.02 21.35
N LEU A 78 -7.31 -1.59 20.56
CA LEU A 78 -6.11 -0.94 21.06
C LEU A 78 -6.35 0.55 21.23
N VAL A 79 -6.17 1.04 22.44
CA VAL A 79 -6.21 2.46 22.79
C VAL A 79 -4.81 2.91 23.14
N PHE A 80 -4.33 3.98 22.52
CA PHE A 80 -2.97 4.42 22.77
C PHE A 80 -2.79 5.93 22.74
N GLY A 81 -1.80 6.37 23.51
CA GLY A 81 -1.35 7.75 23.54
C GLY A 81 -2.39 8.72 24.08
N GLY A 82 -2.32 9.95 23.58
CA GLY A 82 -3.16 11.08 23.96
C GLY A 82 -2.58 11.97 25.04
N ARG A 83 -3.46 12.75 25.65
CA ARG A 83 -3.13 13.73 26.67
C ARG A 83 -3.96 13.49 27.91
N SER A 84 -3.34 13.61 29.08
CA SER A 84 -3.99 13.53 30.38
C SER A 84 -3.81 14.83 31.14
N PRO A 85 -4.81 15.34 31.88
CA PRO A 85 -4.67 16.57 32.64
C PRO A 85 -3.64 16.36 33.77
N LYS A 86 -2.71 17.31 33.90
CA LYS A 86 -1.75 17.38 35.00
C LYS A 86 -2.18 18.44 36.03
N THR A 87 -2.70 19.56 35.54
CA THR A 87 -3.38 20.62 36.29
C THR A 87 -4.56 21.16 35.45
N ALA A 88 -5.27 22.19 35.92
CA ALA A 88 -6.34 22.83 35.15
C ALA A 88 -5.88 23.40 33.80
N SER A 89 -4.60 23.78 33.68
CA SER A 89 -4.02 24.40 32.47
C SER A 89 -2.90 23.59 31.81
N GLU A 90 -2.35 22.57 32.48
CA GLU A 90 -1.28 21.73 31.93
C GLU A 90 -1.76 20.31 31.64
N PHE A 91 -1.26 19.75 30.55
CA PHE A 91 -1.48 18.35 30.18
C PHE A 91 -0.15 17.60 30.05
N SER A 92 -0.19 16.32 30.39
CA SER A 92 0.89 15.37 30.15
C SER A 92 0.61 14.57 28.89
N SER A 93 1.65 14.38 28.08
CA SER A 93 1.62 13.49 26.92
C SER A 93 1.70 12.04 27.39
N LEU A 94 0.72 11.23 27.01
CA LEU A 94 0.67 9.80 27.29
C LEU A 94 1.35 9.03 26.16
N THR A 95 2.06 7.98 26.52
CA THR A 95 2.70 7.06 25.56
C THR A 95 2.33 5.62 25.83
N GLN A 96 1.44 5.38 26.79
CA GLN A 96 0.95 4.07 27.16
C GLN A 96 -0.08 3.61 26.12
N TYR A 97 -0.11 2.30 25.89
CA TYR A 97 -1.14 1.61 25.13
C TYR A 97 -1.88 0.64 26.05
N TYR A 98 -3.13 0.37 25.72
CA TYR A 98 -4.04 -0.49 26.47
C TYR A 98 -4.94 -1.21 25.48
N VAL A 99 -5.33 -2.45 25.79
CA VAL A 99 -6.28 -3.20 24.98
C VAL A 99 -7.59 -3.32 25.75
N PHE A 100 -8.70 -3.05 25.08
CA PHE A 100 -10.05 -3.28 25.59
C PHE A 100 -10.64 -4.52 24.94
N ASP A 101 -11.09 -5.47 25.75
CA ASP A 101 -11.82 -6.66 25.34
C ASP A 101 -13.32 -6.33 25.34
N LEU A 102 -13.93 -6.27 24.15
CA LEU A 102 -15.35 -5.95 23.95
C LEU A 102 -16.27 -7.04 24.47
N SER A 103 -15.86 -8.31 24.32
CA SER A 103 -16.64 -9.48 24.75
C SER A 103 -16.75 -9.52 26.27
N LYS A 104 -15.63 -9.30 26.95
CA LYS A 104 -15.55 -9.29 28.42
C LYS A 104 -15.86 -7.92 29.04
N ARG A 105 -15.84 -6.85 28.23
CA ARG A 105 -16.00 -5.44 28.63
C ARG A 105 -14.96 -4.98 29.65
N VAL A 106 -13.73 -5.45 29.51
CA VAL A 106 -12.62 -5.15 30.43
C VAL A 106 -11.39 -4.64 29.70
N TRP A 107 -10.59 -3.83 30.38
CA TRP A 107 -9.23 -3.53 29.96
C TRP A 107 -8.32 -4.73 30.29
N ILE A 108 -7.50 -5.16 29.34
CA ILE A 108 -6.55 -6.26 29.50
C ILE A 108 -5.26 -5.74 30.18
N GLU A 109 -4.73 -6.49 31.15
CA GLU A 109 -3.49 -6.14 31.86
C GLU A 109 -2.22 -6.30 31.01
N ARG A 110 -1.21 -5.51 31.34
CA ARG A 110 0.07 -5.42 30.64
C ARG A 110 0.89 -6.71 30.66
N GLU A 111 0.69 -7.57 31.66
CA GLU A 111 1.41 -8.83 31.85
C GLU A 111 0.78 -10.02 31.11
N GLU A 112 -0.51 -9.89 30.73
CA GLU A 112 -1.22 -10.86 29.88
C GLU A 112 -0.96 -10.60 28.38
N LEU A 113 -0.47 -9.41 28.03
CA LEU A 113 -0.13 -8.99 26.67
C LEU A 113 1.28 -9.41 26.23
N LYS A 114 1.82 -10.55 26.71
CA LYS A 114 3.20 -10.99 26.40
C LYS A 114 3.49 -11.07 24.89
N GLU A 115 2.47 -11.38 24.07
CA GLU A 115 2.54 -11.35 22.60
C GLU A 115 2.72 -9.95 21.98
N TYR A 116 2.35 -8.88 22.69
CA TYR A 116 2.33 -7.50 22.17
C TYR A 116 3.30 -6.57 22.92
N SER A 117 4.21 -7.14 23.71
CA SER A 117 5.09 -6.42 24.65
C SER A 117 6.12 -5.48 23.99
N ASN A 118 6.30 -5.57 22.66
CA ASN A 118 7.24 -4.74 21.90
C ASN A 118 6.66 -3.41 21.37
N ILE A 119 5.40 -3.05 21.67
CA ILE A 119 4.75 -1.85 21.12
C ILE A 119 5.49 -0.58 21.61
N PRO A 120 6.15 0.19 20.72
CA PRO A 120 6.84 1.41 21.10
C PRO A 120 5.87 2.47 21.65
N LYS A 121 6.28 3.08 22.77
CA LYS A 121 5.58 4.17 23.46
C LYS A 121 5.53 5.46 22.61
N LYS A 122 4.46 5.68 21.84
CA LYS A 122 4.29 6.87 20.98
C LYS A 122 2.85 7.40 21.03
N LEU A 123 2.55 8.54 20.39
CA LEU A 123 1.38 9.40 20.60
C LEU A 123 0.65 9.77 19.28
N GLY A 124 -0.55 9.21 19.04
CA GLY A 124 -1.33 9.40 17.80
C GLY A 124 -0.76 8.57 16.65
N SER A 125 -1.57 7.80 15.90
CA SER A 125 -1.08 7.08 14.70
C SER A 125 -2.20 6.39 13.92
N LEU A 126 -2.04 6.42 12.59
CA LEU A 126 -2.60 5.43 11.67
C LEU A 126 -1.88 4.08 11.90
N TYR A 127 -2.64 3.01 11.91
CA TYR A 127 -2.13 1.64 12.07
C TYR A 127 -2.21 0.92 10.74
N ILE A 128 -1.12 0.23 10.39
CA ILE A 128 -1.10 -0.79 9.36
C ILE A 128 -0.44 -2.00 10.02
N GLY A 129 -1.15 -3.11 10.10
CA GLY A 129 -0.65 -4.34 10.69
C GLY A 129 -1.57 -5.51 10.39
N ASP A 130 -0.97 -6.68 10.20
CA ASP A 130 -1.62 -7.98 10.03
C ASP A 130 -0.86 -9.02 10.88
N SER A 131 -1.62 -9.99 11.41
CA SER A 131 -1.20 -11.20 12.12
C SER A 131 0.15 -11.11 12.85
N GLY A 132 0.15 -10.46 14.01
CA GLY A 132 1.25 -10.54 14.98
C GLY A 132 2.36 -9.50 14.84
N GLU A 133 2.40 -8.72 13.75
CA GLU A 133 3.34 -7.59 13.61
C GLU A 133 2.59 -6.29 13.26
N TYR A 134 2.95 -5.18 13.93
CA TYR A 134 2.29 -3.88 13.79
C TYR A 134 3.29 -2.78 13.41
N GLY A 135 2.92 -1.95 12.43
CA GLY A 135 3.60 -0.70 12.11
C GLY A 135 2.88 0.49 12.73
N ILE A 136 3.57 1.28 13.57
CA ILE A 136 3.02 2.50 14.18
C ILE A 136 3.39 3.72 13.32
N TYR A 137 2.39 4.41 12.76
CA TYR A 137 2.62 5.67 12.04
C TYR A 137 2.52 6.91 12.97
N HIS A 138 3.64 7.23 13.62
CA HIS A 138 4.03 8.51 14.27
C HIS A 138 3.32 9.07 15.50
N GLY A 139 4.05 9.07 16.62
CA GLY A 139 3.97 10.06 17.70
C GLY A 139 5.28 10.23 18.49
N ILE A 140 5.46 11.38 19.16
CA ILE A 140 6.73 11.88 19.73
C ILE A 140 7.15 11.14 21.02
N GLU A 141 8.41 10.67 21.08
CA GLU A 141 9.13 10.41 22.34
C GLU A 141 10.21 11.50 22.52
N LYS A 142 10.11 12.34 23.57
CA LYS A 142 11.02 13.48 23.79
C LYS A 142 12.50 13.08 23.95
N SER A 143 12.78 11.83 24.33
CA SER A 143 14.11 11.37 24.75
C SER A 143 14.89 10.60 23.69
N LYS A 144 14.25 10.15 22.60
CA LYS A 144 14.90 9.40 21.52
C LYS A 144 14.44 9.92 20.16
N VAL A 145 14.97 11.09 19.83
CA VAL A 145 14.83 11.72 18.53
C VAL A 145 15.61 10.91 17.49
N ASP A 146 14.96 9.94 16.87
CA ASP A 146 15.37 9.50 15.54
C ASP A 146 14.91 10.57 14.54
N ARG A 147 15.87 11.30 13.99
CA ARG A 147 15.64 12.48 13.14
C ARG A 147 14.93 12.14 11.83
N THR A 148 14.83 10.86 11.47
CA THR A 148 14.23 10.37 10.22
C THR A 148 12.70 10.36 10.30
N VAL A 149 12.16 9.87 11.42
CA VAL A 149 10.73 9.78 11.73
C VAL A 149 10.15 11.17 12.07
N LEU A 150 10.97 12.07 12.63
CA LEU A 150 10.58 13.46 12.88
C LEU A 150 10.28 14.28 11.61
N ARG A 151 10.67 13.82 10.41
CA ARG A 151 10.41 14.55 9.16
C ARG A 151 9.05 14.27 8.56
N MET A 152 8.46 13.09 8.76
CA MET A 152 7.19 12.73 8.09
C MET A 152 5.96 13.24 8.85
N ALA A 153 5.99 13.33 10.19
CA ALA A 153 4.86 13.83 10.99
C ALA A 153 4.82 15.37 11.14
N ASN A 154 5.93 16.09 10.91
CA ASN A 154 6.03 17.54 11.10
C ASN A 154 6.03 18.36 9.80
N ARG A 155 5.72 17.79 8.63
CA ARG A 155 5.78 18.52 7.36
C ARG A 155 4.42 18.96 6.80
N THR A 156 3.44 19.15 7.69
CA THR A 156 2.21 19.92 7.40
C THR A 156 2.22 21.33 8.00
N ILE A 157 3.30 21.76 8.66
CA ILE A 157 3.50 23.17 9.08
C ILE A 157 4.67 23.78 8.32
N THR A 158 4.33 24.72 7.45
CA THR A 158 5.19 25.55 6.61
C THR A 158 6.14 26.40 7.46
N GLY A 159 7.45 26.15 7.35
CA GLY A 159 8.51 27.10 7.67
C GLY A 159 9.24 27.51 6.38
N PRO A 160 9.76 28.75 6.26
CA PRO A 160 10.06 29.38 4.97
C PRO A 160 11.20 28.76 4.13
N ASN A 161 11.93 27.73 4.60
CA ASN A 161 13.13 27.23 3.92
C ASN A 161 13.40 25.70 4.00
N GLN A 162 12.39 24.84 4.24
CA GLN A 162 12.58 23.37 4.15
C GLN A 162 11.48 22.72 3.30
N LYS A 163 11.87 22.04 2.20
CA LYS A 163 10.95 21.28 1.33
C LYS A 163 10.21 20.24 2.16
N SER A 164 8.87 20.26 2.13
CA SER A 164 8.04 19.20 2.71
C SER A 164 8.26 17.88 1.95
N GLU A 165 8.41 16.74 2.64
CA GLU A 165 8.28 15.41 2.05
C GLU A 165 6.83 15.02 2.32
N SER A 166 6.10 14.68 1.26
CA SER A 166 4.72 14.21 1.34
C SER A 166 4.65 12.85 2.06
N LEU A 167 3.47 12.50 2.59
CA LEU A 167 3.19 11.16 3.11
C LEU A 167 3.58 10.05 2.12
N VAL A 168 3.37 10.31 0.82
CA VAL A 168 3.73 9.45 -0.31
C VAL A 168 5.22 9.15 -0.34
N ASN A 169 6.07 10.18 -0.24
CA ASN A 169 7.53 10.00 -0.20
C ASN A 169 7.98 9.21 1.03
N GLY A 170 7.25 9.32 2.13
CA GLY A 170 7.52 8.56 3.34
C GLY A 170 7.24 7.07 3.21
N LEU A 171 6.08 6.70 2.67
CA LEU A 171 5.71 5.32 2.40
C LEU A 171 6.65 4.67 1.37
N TYR A 172 7.03 5.41 0.34
CA TYR A 172 7.98 4.94 -0.67
C TYR A 172 9.39 4.68 -0.09
N SER A 173 9.84 5.50 0.86
CA SER A 173 11.12 5.29 1.54
C SER A 173 11.11 3.98 2.36
N LEU A 174 10.02 3.71 3.08
CA LEU A 174 9.86 2.45 3.83
C LEU A 174 9.84 1.24 2.90
N TYR A 175 9.19 1.37 1.75
CA TYR A 175 9.19 0.34 0.71
C TYR A 175 10.62 0.03 0.23
N LYS A 176 11.44 1.05 -0.08
CA LYS A 176 12.85 0.85 -0.46
C LYS A 176 13.68 0.17 0.61
N GLU A 177 13.40 0.47 1.88
CA GLU A 177 14.10 -0.09 3.03
C GLU A 177 13.55 -1.46 3.47
N GLY A 178 12.45 -1.94 2.86
CA GLY A 178 11.77 -3.19 3.24
C GLY A 178 11.12 -3.16 4.62
N LYS A 179 10.94 -1.97 5.21
CA LYS A 179 10.43 -1.83 6.59
C LYS A 179 8.91 -1.83 6.62
N CYS A 180 8.34 -2.49 7.63
CA CYS A 180 6.88 -2.56 7.85
C CYS A 180 6.09 -3.15 6.68
N THR A 181 6.75 -3.93 5.83
CA THR A 181 6.12 -4.63 4.72
C THR A 181 5.45 -5.90 5.23
N ASP A 182 4.25 -6.18 4.74
CA ASP A 182 3.37 -7.28 5.20
C ASP A 182 2.87 -8.16 4.05
N PHE A 183 3.27 -7.86 2.81
CA PHE A 183 2.89 -8.58 1.61
C PHE A 183 4.11 -8.82 0.71
N THR A 184 4.17 -9.97 0.06
CA THR A 184 5.26 -10.33 -0.86
C THR A 184 4.75 -10.48 -2.28
N ILE A 185 5.36 -9.79 -3.24
CA ILE A 185 5.05 -9.92 -4.67
C ILE A 185 6.25 -10.55 -5.36
N SER A 186 6.01 -11.53 -6.22
CA SER A 186 7.05 -12.23 -6.97
C SER A 186 6.81 -12.18 -8.47
N GLY A 187 7.90 -12.22 -9.24
CA GLY A 187 7.91 -12.30 -10.69
C GLY A 187 8.98 -13.27 -11.19
N LEU A 188 9.04 -13.48 -12.49
CA LEU A 188 10.02 -14.35 -13.14
C LEU A 188 11.41 -13.70 -13.13
N ASP A 189 12.45 -14.48 -12.83
CA ASP A 189 13.86 -14.04 -12.85
C ASP A 189 14.38 -13.92 -14.30
N SER A 190 13.76 -13.06 -15.09
CA SER A 190 14.13 -12.79 -16.48
C SER A 190 14.23 -11.30 -16.77
N GLY A 191 15.08 -10.94 -17.75
CA GLY A 191 15.37 -9.55 -18.11
C GLY A 191 14.19 -8.84 -18.78
N GLY A 192 13.26 -9.58 -19.37
CA GLY A 192 12.08 -9.02 -20.01
C GLY A 192 12.40 -8.15 -21.23
N ASP A 193 13.45 -8.47 -21.99
CA ASP A 193 13.90 -7.80 -23.22
C ASP A 193 13.70 -8.66 -24.50
N MET A 194 13.28 -9.92 -24.33
CA MET A 194 13.00 -10.87 -25.40
C MET A 194 11.50 -11.12 -25.60
N ILE A 195 11.11 -11.58 -26.79
CA ILE A 195 9.72 -12.01 -27.10
C ILE A 195 9.50 -13.46 -26.66
N VAL A 196 10.50 -14.33 -26.87
CA VAL A 196 10.49 -15.72 -26.47
C VAL A 196 11.66 -15.98 -25.55
N GLU A 197 11.40 -16.53 -24.36
CA GLU A 197 12.45 -17.06 -23.50
C GLU A 197 12.92 -18.42 -24.02
N GLU A 198 14.21 -18.59 -24.24
CA GLU A 198 14.78 -19.91 -24.56
C GLU A 198 14.81 -20.78 -23.31
N ARG A 199 13.96 -21.81 -23.27
CA ARG A 199 13.99 -22.86 -22.23
C ARG A 199 14.43 -24.17 -22.86
N GLN A 200 15.37 -24.87 -22.23
CA GLN A 200 15.80 -26.19 -22.69
C GLN A 200 14.90 -27.26 -22.05
N GLU A 201 14.62 -28.34 -22.79
CA GLU A 201 13.90 -29.50 -22.25
C GLU A 201 14.68 -30.11 -21.08
N GLY A 202 14.17 -29.90 -19.86
CA GLY A 202 14.81 -30.33 -18.61
C GLY A 202 15.07 -29.21 -17.60
N ASP A 203 14.81 -27.94 -17.94
CA ASP A 203 14.92 -26.84 -16.98
C ASP A 203 13.97 -27.02 -15.79
N GLU A 204 14.49 -26.79 -14.58
CA GLU A 204 13.68 -26.65 -13.36
C GLU A 204 12.64 -25.52 -13.53
N LYS A 205 11.62 -25.49 -12.67
CA LYS A 205 10.64 -24.41 -12.64
C LYS A 205 11.35 -23.04 -12.73
N PRO A 206 10.80 -22.08 -13.50
CA PRO A 206 11.45 -20.80 -13.69
C PRO A 206 11.76 -20.16 -12.34
N LYS A 207 12.99 -19.68 -12.19
CA LYS A 207 13.42 -18.99 -10.97
C LYS A 207 12.54 -17.76 -10.77
N THR A 208 12.19 -17.51 -9.51
CA THR A 208 11.35 -16.37 -9.14
C THR A 208 12.13 -15.44 -8.22
N VAL A 209 11.92 -14.14 -8.42
CA VAL A 209 12.45 -13.08 -7.56
C VAL A 209 11.28 -12.39 -6.89
N SER A 210 11.44 -11.99 -5.63
CA SER A 210 10.39 -11.36 -4.85
C SER A 210 10.80 -10.01 -4.28
N LEU A 211 9.80 -9.18 -4.01
CA LEU A 211 9.90 -7.93 -3.29
C LEU A 211 8.82 -7.88 -2.20
N SER A 212 9.11 -7.15 -1.14
CA SER A 212 8.14 -6.89 -0.06
C SER A 212 7.45 -5.55 -0.27
N ALA A 213 6.16 -5.48 0.07
CA ALA A 213 5.31 -4.30 -0.08
C ALA A 213 4.32 -4.19 1.08
N HIS A 214 3.64 -3.04 1.16
CA HIS A 214 2.59 -2.76 2.14
C HIS A 214 1.21 -3.01 1.52
N THR A 215 0.45 -3.93 2.13
CA THR A 215 -0.93 -4.26 1.77
C THR A 215 -1.79 -3.01 1.70
N ALA A 216 -1.64 -2.08 2.65
CA ALA A 216 -2.40 -0.82 2.66
C ALA A 216 -2.20 0.03 1.40
N VAL A 217 -0.98 0.08 0.86
CA VAL A 217 -0.69 0.85 -0.38
C VAL A 217 -1.27 0.11 -1.57
N LEU A 218 -1.03 -1.20 -1.67
CA LEU A 218 -1.55 -2.03 -2.75
C LEU A 218 -3.09 -1.98 -2.79
N TYR A 219 -3.74 -2.20 -1.66
CA TYR A 219 -5.20 -2.15 -1.54
C TYR A 219 -5.79 -0.79 -1.94
N ALA A 220 -5.15 0.32 -1.52
CA ALA A 220 -5.65 1.65 -1.83
C ALA A 220 -5.41 2.09 -3.28
N ARG A 221 -4.38 1.56 -3.94
CA ARG A 221 -3.90 2.06 -5.25
C ARG A 221 -4.12 1.07 -6.39
N TRP A 222 -4.41 -0.19 -6.10
CA TRP A 222 -4.51 -1.25 -7.08
C TRP A 222 -5.83 -2.00 -6.90
N LYS A 223 -6.84 -1.61 -7.70
CA LYS A 223 -8.20 -2.16 -7.61
C LYS A 223 -8.25 -3.68 -7.79
N TYR A 224 -7.46 -4.23 -8.71
CA TYR A 224 -7.32 -5.68 -8.86
C TYR A 224 -6.88 -6.35 -7.56
N PHE A 225 -5.88 -5.78 -6.88
CA PHE A 225 -5.41 -6.27 -5.59
C PHE A 225 -6.47 -6.13 -4.51
N ALA A 226 -7.21 -5.02 -4.45
CA ALA A 226 -8.31 -4.83 -3.50
C ALA A 226 -9.37 -5.94 -3.66
N ASN A 227 -9.78 -6.21 -4.90
CA ASN A 227 -10.74 -7.28 -5.20
C ASN A 227 -10.19 -8.67 -4.82
N LEU A 228 -8.92 -8.93 -5.14
CA LEU A 228 -8.23 -10.18 -4.75
C LEU A 228 -8.24 -10.34 -3.22
N TYR A 229 -7.90 -9.29 -2.50
CA TYR A 229 -7.81 -9.29 -1.04
C TYR A 229 -9.20 -9.46 -0.40
N ASP A 230 -10.22 -8.76 -0.90
CA ASP A 230 -11.61 -8.84 -0.41
C ASP A 230 -12.28 -10.19 -0.72
N SER A 231 -11.82 -10.89 -1.77
CA SER A 231 -12.40 -12.17 -2.18
C SER A 231 -12.14 -13.33 -1.20
N GLY A 232 -11.19 -13.17 -0.27
CA GLY A 232 -10.82 -14.22 0.69
C GLY A 232 -10.15 -15.44 0.04
N MET A 233 -9.65 -15.32 -1.19
CA MET A 233 -8.90 -16.37 -1.90
C MET A 233 -7.54 -16.67 -1.24
N GLN A 234 -6.86 -17.75 -1.65
CA GLN A 234 -5.63 -18.23 -0.97
C GLN A 234 -4.58 -17.14 -0.81
N GLU A 235 -4.45 -16.22 -1.77
CA GLU A 235 -3.51 -15.12 -1.78
C GLU A 235 -3.72 -14.14 -0.60
N SER A 236 -4.96 -13.95 -0.17
CA SER A 236 -5.30 -13.17 1.03
C SER A 236 -4.80 -13.84 2.33
N SER A 237 -4.72 -15.18 2.33
CA SER A 237 -4.23 -15.97 3.46
C SER A 237 -2.73 -16.21 3.44
N THR A 238 -2.10 -16.31 2.27
CA THR A 238 -0.66 -16.54 2.11
C THR A 238 0.15 -15.25 2.14
N LYS A 239 -0.50 -14.09 1.97
CA LYS A 239 0.13 -12.77 1.85
C LYS A 239 1.17 -12.69 0.74
N THR A 240 0.95 -13.45 -0.31
CA THR A 240 1.84 -13.57 -1.45
C THR A 240 1.06 -13.43 -2.74
N LEU A 241 1.64 -12.73 -3.73
CA LEU A 241 1.14 -12.68 -5.09
C LEU A 241 2.26 -13.06 -6.05
N HIS A 242 1.99 -14.01 -6.93
CA HIS A 242 2.89 -14.36 -8.02
C HIS A 242 2.34 -13.79 -9.32
N ILE A 243 3.18 -13.05 -10.04
CA ILE A 243 2.89 -12.53 -11.37
C ILE A 243 3.77 -13.29 -12.35
N GLU A 244 3.17 -13.93 -13.36
CA GLU A 244 3.87 -14.72 -14.38
C GLU A 244 4.56 -13.85 -15.44
N GLU A 245 5.22 -12.77 -15.00
CA GLU A 245 5.87 -11.78 -15.87
C GLU A 245 7.27 -11.43 -15.33
N PRO A 246 8.16 -10.89 -16.18
CA PRO A 246 9.51 -10.51 -15.78
C PRO A 246 9.53 -9.61 -14.55
N PHE A 247 10.38 -9.94 -13.57
CA PHE A 247 10.51 -9.22 -12.32
C PHE A 247 10.80 -7.71 -12.48
N PRO A 248 11.59 -7.25 -13.48
CA PRO A 248 11.74 -5.82 -13.74
C PRO A 248 10.42 -5.09 -13.96
N TRP A 249 9.46 -5.71 -14.66
CA TRP A 249 8.14 -5.11 -14.93
C TRP A 249 7.29 -5.09 -13.66
N VAL A 250 7.30 -6.19 -12.91
CA VAL A 250 6.61 -6.30 -11.62
C VAL A 250 7.11 -5.26 -10.63
N LYS A 251 8.44 -5.12 -10.52
CA LYS A 251 9.07 -4.11 -9.65
C LYS A 251 8.70 -2.69 -10.07
N ALA A 252 8.65 -2.43 -11.37
CA ALA A 252 8.26 -1.13 -11.92
C ALA A 252 6.78 -0.80 -11.67
N LEU A 253 5.88 -1.79 -11.82
CA LEU A 253 4.46 -1.64 -11.47
C LEU A 253 4.31 -1.26 -9.99
N VAL A 254 4.97 -1.99 -9.10
CA VAL A 254 4.90 -1.71 -7.65
C VAL A 254 5.50 -0.34 -7.35
N HIS A 255 6.62 0.03 -7.98
CA HIS A 255 7.19 1.37 -7.86
C HIS A 255 6.19 2.47 -8.23
N TYR A 256 5.46 2.30 -9.34
CA TYR A 256 4.42 3.25 -9.76
C TYR A 256 3.33 3.39 -8.71
N LEU A 257 2.84 2.29 -8.11
CA LEU A 257 1.81 2.35 -7.06
C LEU A 257 2.20 3.22 -5.85
N TYR A 258 3.50 3.41 -5.59
CA TYR A 258 4.00 4.27 -4.52
C TYR A 258 4.30 5.70 -4.95
N THR A 259 4.52 5.97 -6.24
CA THR A 259 5.15 7.21 -6.71
C THR A 259 4.41 7.92 -7.82
N ASP A 260 3.46 7.25 -8.46
CA ASP A 260 2.79 7.67 -9.70
C ASP A 260 3.77 8.03 -10.83
N SER A 261 4.99 7.45 -10.80
CA SER A 261 6.05 7.74 -11.76
C SER A 261 6.78 6.50 -12.27
N ILE A 262 7.15 6.56 -13.55
CA ILE A 262 7.96 5.58 -14.27
C ILE A 262 9.16 6.23 -14.99
N GLU A 263 9.56 7.45 -14.60
CA GLU A 263 10.55 8.26 -15.31
C GLU A 263 11.94 7.61 -15.38
N GLU A 264 12.37 6.93 -14.31
CA GLU A 264 13.71 6.33 -14.18
C GLU A 264 13.87 4.97 -14.91
N LEU A 265 12.84 4.50 -15.60
CA LEU A 265 12.84 3.19 -16.28
C LEU A 265 13.29 3.30 -17.73
N ASP A 266 14.01 2.27 -18.20
CA ASP A 266 14.32 2.05 -19.61
C ASP A 266 13.03 1.73 -20.41
N LEU A 267 13.08 1.94 -21.72
CA LEU A 267 11.90 1.81 -22.57
C LEU A 267 11.39 0.38 -22.70
N GLU A 268 12.25 -0.62 -22.55
CA GLU A 268 11.86 -2.02 -22.62
C GLU A 268 11.04 -2.38 -21.39
N THR A 269 11.53 -2.03 -20.20
CA THR A 269 10.75 -2.16 -18.97
C THR A 269 9.42 -1.40 -19.06
N VAL A 270 9.40 -0.16 -19.58
CA VAL A 270 8.16 0.63 -19.75
C VAL A 270 7.17 -0.08 -20.68
N ALA A 271 7.63 -0.65 -21.80
CA ALA A 271 6.77 -1.41 -22.72
C ALA A 271 6.22 -2.70 -22.09
N GLY A 272 6.98 -3.33 -21.18
CA GLY A 272 6.51 -4.45 -20.38
C GLY A 272 5.44 -4.04 -19.35
N VAL A 273 5.67 -2.93 -18.65
CA VAL A 273 4.72 -2.36 -17.70
C VAL A 273 3.41 -1.94 -18.38
N MET A 274 3.44 -1.51 -19.64
CA MET A 274 2.24 -1.26 -20.44
C MET A 274 1.33 -2.49 -20.52
N ILE A 275 1.89 -3.69 -20.73
CA ILE A 275 1.13 -4.95 -20.74
C ILE A 275 0.51 -5.19 -19.36
N LEU A 276 1.29 -5.03 -18.28
CA LEU A 276 0.76 -5.17 -16.92
C LEU A 276 -0.36 -4.17 -16.63
N ALA A 277 -0.21 -2.94 -17.09
CA ALA A 277 -1.22 -1.89 -16.91
C ALA A 277 -2.54 -2.26 -17.60
N HIS A 278 -2.46 -2.82 -18.80
CA HIS A 278 -3.62 -3.32 -19.52
C HIS A 278 -4.26 -4.53 -18.79
N ILE A 279 -3.47 -5.57 -18.46
CA ILE A 279 -3.96 -6.80 -17.79
C ILE A 279 -4.63 -6.48 -16.45
N TYR A 280 -4.07 -5.53 -15.70
CA TYR A 280 -4.55 -5.20 -14.36
C TYR A 280 -5.44 -3.95 -14.28
N ASP A 281 -5.94 -3.46 -15.42
CA ASP A 281 -6.89 -2.35 -15.52
C ASP A 281 -6.38 -1.07 -14.81
N LEU A 282 -5.19 -0.62 -15.20
CA LEU A 282 -4.53 0.61 -14.73
C LEU A 282 -4.39 1.63 -15.88
N PRO A 283 -5.49 2.26 -16.34
CA PRO A 283 -5.50 3.09 -17.55
C PRO A 283 -4.55 4.29 -17.48
N ASP A 284 -4.45 4.96 -16.32
CA ASP A 284 -3.54 6.10 -16.15
C ASP A 284 -2.07 5.69 -16.37
N LEU A 285 -1.69 4.49 -15.91
CA LEU A 285 -0.35 3.95 -16.12
C LEU A 285 -0.13 3.56 -17.59
N GLU A 286 -1.14 2.98 -18.23
CA GLU A 286 -1.09 2.61 -19.65
C GLU A 286 -0.88 3.85 -20.53
N ASP A 287 -1.57 4.96 -20.25
CA ASP A 287 -1.42 6.24 -20.95
C ASP A 287 -0.01 6.83 -20.76
N ILE A 288 0.53 6.79 -19.53
CA ILE A 288 1.89 7.26 -19.24
C ILE A 288 2.92 6.42 -20.00
N CYS A 289 2.78 5.09 -19.98
CA CYS A 289 3.65 4.17 -20.73
C CYS A 289 3.58 4.44 -22.22
N THR A 290 2.37 4.53 -22.78
CA THR A 290 2.11 4.80 -24.20
C THR A 290 2.78 6.10 -24.65
N SER A 291 2.58 7.18 -23.89
CA SER A 291 3.17 8.49 -24.16
C SER A 291 4.69 8.44 -24.09
N LYS A 292 5.27 7.82 -23.06
CA LYS A 292 6.74 7.72 -22.89
C LYS A 292 7.37 6.90 -24.01
N ILE A 293 6.77 5.76 -24.36
CA ILE A 293 7.23 4.92 -25.48
C ILE A 293 7.15 5.71 -26.77
N CYS A 294 6.04 6.38 -27.06
CA CYS A 294 5.81 7.06 -28.34
C CYS A 294 6.55 8.39 -28.48
N ASN A 295 6.99 9.03 -27.40
CA ASN A 295 7.70 10.32 -27.48
C ASN A 295 9.23 10.20 -27.35
N SER A 296 9.77 8.98 -27.30
CA SER A 296 11.23 8.77 -27.29
C SER A 296 11.89 9.19 -28.62
N ALA A 297 13.13 9.66 -28.53
CA ALA A 297 13.88 10.24 -29.65
C ALA A 297 14.38 9.20 -30.67
N ALA A 298 14.69 7.97 -30.23
CA ALA A 298 15.22 6.92 -31.10
C ALA A 298 14.91 5.52 -30.56
N TYR A 299 14.82 4.56 -31.47
CA TYR A 299 14.59 3.15 -31.17
C TYR A 299 15.55 2.27 -31.97
N SER A 300 16.14 1.27 -31.32
CA SER A 300 16.90 0.23 -32.02
C SER A 300 15.97 -0.61 -32.91
N THR A 301 16.52 -1.32 -33.90
CA THR A 301 15.71 -2.21 -34.75
C THR A 301 15.10 -3.37 -33.95
N HIS A 302 15.77 -3.80 -32.88
CA HIS A 302 15.20 -4.76 -31.91
C HIS A 302 13.99 -4.17 -31.19
N GLN A 303 14.13 -2.97 -30.63
CA GLN A 303 13.05 -2.28 -29.92
C GLN A 303 11.84 -2.01 -30.81
N GLN A 304 12.03 -1.74 -32.10
CA GLN A 304 10.91 -1.52 -33.01
C GLN A 304 10.02 -2.76 -33.11
N VAL A 305 10.61 -3.94 -33.31
CA VAL A 305 9.85 -5.21 -33.38
C VAL A 305 9.26 -5.56 -32.02
N LEU A 306 10.05 -5.41 -30.95
CA LEU A 306 9.62 -5.70 -29.59
C LEU A 306 8.44 -4.82 -29.16
N PHE A 307 8.47 -3.52 -29.45
CA PHE A 307 7.41 -2.60 -29.06
C PHE A 307 6.16 -2.76 -29.91
N TRP A 308 6.29 -3.15 -31.18
CA TRP A 308 5.14 -3.61 -31.96
C TRP A 308 4.48 -4.83 -31.29
N TYR A 309 5.27 -5.84 -30.93
CA TYR A 309 4.77 -7.04 -30.26
C TYR A 309 4.06 -6.71 -28.94
N ARG A 310 4.67 -5.87 -28.09
CA ARG A 310 4.06 -5.48 -26.82
C ARG A 310 2.82 -4.60 -26.99
N GLY A 311 2.80 -3.74 -28.02
CA GLY A 311 1.61 -3.00 -28.40
C GLY A 311 0.47 -3.93 -28.84
N TYR A 312 0.77 -4.99 -29.59
CA TYR A 312 -0.20 -6.02 -29.96
C TYR A 312 -0.74 -6.77 -28.73
N VAL A 313 0.14 -7.22 -27.82
CA VAL A 313 -0.25 -7.96 -26.61
C VAL A 313 -1.08 -7.09 -25.65
N ALA A 314 -0.74 -5.82 -25.50
CA ALA A 314 -1.50 -4.87 -24.67
C ALA A 314 -2.73 -4.29 -25.38
N GLU A 315 -3.07 -4.75 -26.59
CA GLU A 315 -4.15 -4.22 -27.43
C GLU A 315 -4.06 -2.69 -27.69
N ASN A 316 -2.84 -2.14 -27.60
CA ASN A 316 -2.58 -0.71 -27.74
C ASN A 316 -2.28 -0.35 -29.20
N GLN A 317 -3.34 0.05 -29.92
CA GLN A 317 -3.28 0.34 -31.36
C GLN A 317 -2.31 1.46 -31.71
N LEU A 318 -2.14 2.46 -30.84
CA LEU A 318 -1.28 3.61 -31.11
C LEU A 318 0.19 3.18 -31.15
N VAL A 319 0.63 2.42 -30.14
CA VAL A 319 1.97 1.82 -30.11
C VAL A 319 2.13 0.86 -31.29
N GLN A 320 1.19 -0.06 -31.49
CA GLN A 320 1.25 -1.05 -32.56
C GLN A 320 1.43 -0.38 -33.95
N GLN A 321 0.57 0.57 -34.32
CA GLN A 321 0.66 1.24 -35.64
C GLN A 321 1.94 2.06 -35.80
N LYS A 322 2.37 2.76 -34.75
CA LYS A 322 3.62 3.52 -34.78
C LYS A 322 4.82 2.60 -35.06
N PHE A 323 4.91 1.48 -34.35
CA PHE A 323 6.05 0.58 -34.50
C PHE A 323 5.97 -0.28 -35.76
N ALA A 324 4.78 -0.58 -36.27
CA ALA A 324 4.62 -1.16 -37.61
C ALA A 324 5.20 -0.24 -38.70
N ARG A 325 4.93 1.08 -38.61
CA ARG A 325 5.51 2.07 -39.53
C ARG A 325 7.03 2.11 -39.45
N LEU A 326 7.60 2.18 -38.25
CA LEU A 326 9.06 2.20 -38.05
C LEU A 326 9.72 0.91 -38.55
N CYS A 327 9.06 -0.24 -38.33
CA CYS A 327 9.51 -1.52 -38.88
C CYS A 327 9.51 -1.50 -40.41
N PHE A 328 8.50 -0.90 -41.06
CA PHE A 328 8.44 -0.75 -42.51
C PHE A 328 9.56 0.15 -43.06
N GLU A 329 9.81 1.29 -42.41
CA GLU A 329 10.87 2.23 -42.77
C GLU A 329 12.27 1.59 -42.67
N SER A 330 12.47 0.65 -41.76
CA SER A 330 13.75 -0.05 -41.54
C SER A 330 13.73 -1.56 -41.87
N ARG A 331 12.79 -1.99 -42.73
CA ARG A 331 12.45 -3.40 -43.01
C ARG A 331 13.64 -4.31 -43.32
N ASP A 332 14.63 -3.83 -44.09
CA ASP A 332 15.80 -4.63 -44.48
C ASP A 332 16.73 -4.95 -43.30
N LYS A 333 16.68 -4.13 -42.25
CA LYS A 333 17.42 -4.34 -40.99
C LYS A 333 16.58 -5.13 -40.00
N VAL A 334 15.29 -4.83 -39.91
CA VAL A 334 14.32 -5.52 -39.05
C VAL A 334 14.23 -7.01 -39.39
N SER A 335 14.24 -7.38 -40.67
CA SER A 335 14.19 -8.79 -41.09
C SER A 335 15.39 -9.63 -40.63
N LYS A 336 16.43 -9.01 -40.05
CA LYS A 336 17.67 -9.66 -39.60
C LYS A 336 17.82 -9.73 -38.09
N VAL A 337 16.95 -9.07 -37.31
CA VAL A 337 17.06 -9.10 -35.84
C VAL A 337 16.38 -10.34 -35.25
N GLN A 338 16.88 -10.79 -34.09
CA GLN A 338 16.34 -11.96 -33.40
C GLN A 338 14.84 -11.82 -33.09
N ALA A 339 14.41 -10.64 -32.61
CA ALA A 339 12.99 -10.37 -32.32
C ALA A 339 12.07 -10.64 -33.52
N PHE A 340 12.55 -10.42 -34.76
CA PHE A 340 11.75 -10.70 -35.96
C PHE A 340 11.60 -12.20 -36.22
N GLN A 341 12.64 -12.99 -35.92
CA GLN A 341 12.58 -14.45 -35.98
C GLN A 341 11.69 -15.00 -34.85
N ASP A 342 11.73 -14.39 -33.67
CA ASP A 342 10.89 -14.78 -32.55
C ASP A 342 9.39 -14.60 -32.86
N LEU A 343 9.02 -13.59 -33.66
CA LEU A 343 7.65 -13.42 -34.14
C LEU A 343 7.15 -14.58 -35.00
N GLU A 344 8.03 -15.26 -35.73
CA GLU A 344 7.66 -16.49 -36.46
C GLU A 344 7.32 -17.60 -35.48
N ARG A 345 8.14 -17.75 -34.42
CA ARG A 345 7.94 -18.78 -33.38
C ARG A 345 6.62 -18.60 -32.62
N VAL A 346 6.19 -17.35 -32.39
CA VAL A 346 4.90 -17.04 -31.76
C VAL A 346 3.75 -16.88 -32.76
N GLY A 347 3.99 -17.10 -34.06
CA GLY A 347 2.95 -17.06 -35.09
C GLY A 347 2.44 -15.67 -35.48
N LEU A 348 3.15 -14.60 -35.10
CA LEU A 348 2.74 -13.20 -35.32
C LEU A 348 3.48 -12.51 -36.46
N LEU A 349 4.43 -13.19 -37.12
CA LEU A 349 5.20 -12.62 -38.22
C LEU A 349 4.30 -12.13 -39.38
N SER A 350 3.28 -12.91 -39.74
CA SER A 350 2.34 -12.53 -40.80
C SER A 350 1.52 -11.29 -40.44
N THR A 351 1.13 -11.15 -39.17
CA THR A 351 0.40 -10.00 -38.63
C THR A 351 1.26 -8.74 -38.69
N LEU A 352 2.53 -8.79 -38.25
CA LEU A 352 3.44 -7.65 -38.38
C LEU A 352 3.61 -7.24 -39.85
N CYS A 353 3.81 -8.20 -40.74
CA CYS A 353 3.93 -7.91 -42.17
C CYS A 353 2.68 -7.21 -42.71
N ALA A 354 1.48 -7.69 -42.35
CA ALA A 354 0.23 -7.07 -42.76
C ALA A 354 0.12 -5.61 -42.27
N ASP A 355 0.43 -5.35 -40.99
CA ASP A 355 0.44 -4.00 -40.42
C ASP A 355 1.45 -3.08 -41.11
N MET A 356 2.66 -3.58 -41.40
CA MET A 356 3.70 -2.84 -42.11
C MET A 356 3.24 -2.37 -43.49
N PHE A 357 2.53 -3.23 -44.25
CA PHE A 357 2.07 -2.90 -45.61
C PHE A 357 0.76 -2.12 -45.64
N ALA A 358 -0.12 -2.29 -44.65
CA ALA A 358 -1.35 -1.49 -44.54
C ALA A 358 -1.06 0.01 -44.49
N LEU A 359 0.09 0.38 -43.92
CA LEU A 359 0.55 1.77 -43.78
C LEU A 359 1.25 2.32 -45.04
N SER A 360 1.55 1.48 -46.03
CA SER A 360 2.19 1.91 -47.29
C SER A 360 1.20 2.44 -48.35
N VAL A 361 -0.11 2.37 -48.06
CA VAL A 361 -1.21 2.74 -48.97
C VAL A 361 -1.83 4.10 -48.60
N GLN A 362 -1.30 4.80 -47.61
CA GLN A 362 -1.64 6.19 -47.25
C GLN A 362 -0.47 7.12 -47.58
#